data_AF-A0A6C0ASF5-F1
#
_entry.id   AF-A0A6C0ASF5-F1
#
_cell.length_a   1.000
_cell.length_b   1.000
_cell.length_c   1.000
_cell.angle_alpha   90.00
_cell.angle_beta   90.00
_cell.angle_gamma   90.00
#
_symmetry.space_group_name_H-M   'P 1'
#
loop_
_entity.id
_entity.type
_entity.pdbx_description
1 polymer ?
#
loop_
_entity_poly.entity_id
_entity_poly.type
_entity_poly.pdbx_seq_one_letter_code
_entity_poly.pdbx_strand_id
1 'polypeptide(L)'
;MSINKPYISFGNSISTRIEINPTSQFIINHGLPECRNCKHFIPHETSNEYHKYNLGTCKLYGFKNIVSGKITYEYADHCRQSNKQCSIHGHNYEPLELVETD
;
A
#
# COMPACT_ATOMS: atom_id res chain seq x y z
N MET A 1 -3.26 -40.10 3.56
CA MET A 1 -2.28 -39.00 3.73
C MET A 1 -3.03 -37.81 4.30
N SER A 2 -2.83 -37.51 5.58
CA SER A 2 -3.51 -36.42 6.28
C SER A 2 -2.78 -35.11 6.04
N ILE A 3 -3.44 -34.15 5.41
CA ILE A 3 -2.90 -32.81 5.17
C ILE A 3 -3.25 -31.96 6.39
N ASN A 4 -2.25 -31.57 7.18
CA ASN A 4 -2.40 -30.60 8.26
C ASN A 4 -2.79 -29.24 7.66
N LYS A 5 -3.96 -28.73 8.04
CA LYS A 5 -4.42 -27.39 7.66
C LYS A 5 -3.92 -26.36 8.69
N PRO A 6 -3.42 -25.18 8.28
CA PRO A 6 -3.03 -24.14 9.23
C PRO A 6 -4.27 -23.60 9.94
N TYR A 7 -4.24 -23.63 11.27
CA TYR A 7 -5.25 -23.02 12.14
C TYR A 7 -4.91 -21.53 12.31
N ILE A 8 -5.85 -20.64 12.02
CA ILE A 8 -5.75 -19.22 12.40
C ILE A 8 -6.76 -19.00 13.53
N SER A 9 -6.28 -18.77 14.75
CA SER A 9 -7.14 -18.48 15.91
C SER A 9 -7.48 -16.99 15.92
N PHE A 10 -8.73 -16.64 15.64
CA PHE A 10 -9.26 -15.33 16.03
C PHE A 10 -9.94 -15.51 17.39
N GLY A 11 -9.39 -14.86 18.41
CA GLY A 11 -10.00 -14.75 19.72
C GLY A 11 -11.27 -13.92 19.60
N ASN A 12 -12.41 -14.59 19.61
CA ASN A 12 -13.64 -14.28 20.37
C ASN A 12 -14.83 -15.00 19.74
N SER A 13 -15.57 -15.66 20.61
CA SER A 13 -16.57 -16.68 20.37
C SER A 13 -17.75 -16.22 19.49
N ILE A 14 -17.75 -16.56 18.20
CA ILE A 14 -18.89 -17.13 17.45
C ILE A 14 -18.29 -17.98 16.31
N SER A 15 -18.42 -19.30 16.42
CA SER A 15 -17.98 -20.28 15.40
C SER A 15 -18.99 -20.31 14.25
N THR A 16 -18.88 -19.38 13.31
CA THR A 16 -19.58 -19.46 12.04
C THR A 16 -18.61 -20.04 11.01
N ARG A 17 -18.90 -21.24 10.49
CA ARG A 17 -18.15 -21.82 9.37
C ARG A 17 -18.43 -20.97 8.14
N ILE A 18 -17.49 -20.09 7.77
CA ILE A 18 -17.53 -19.39 6.49
C ILE A 18 -17.10 -20.40 5.42
N GLU A 19 -18.03 -20.86 4.60
CA GLU A 19 -17.72 -21.61 3.37
C GLU A 19 -17.12 -20.64 2.36
N ILE A 20 -15.81 -20.71 2.19
CA ILE A 20 -15.08 -19.86 1.26
C ILE A 20 -15.21 -20.48 -0.14
N ASN A 21 -16.00 -19.86 -1.02
CA ASN A 21 -16.11 -20.27 -2.42
C ASN A 21 -14.76 -19.96 -3.12
N PRO A 22 -14.01 -20.98 -3.59
CA PRO A 22 -12.67 -20.82 -4.16
C PRO A 22 -12.65 -20.06 -5.49
N THR A 23 -13.81 -19.72 -6.07
CA THR A 23 -13.92 -18.89 -7.28
C THR A 23 -13.99 -17.38 -7.01
N SER A 24 -14.06 -16.96 -5.74
CA SER A 24 -13.97 -15.54 -5.40
C SER A 24 -12.51 -15.13 -5.20
N GLN A 25 -11.93 -14.47 -6.21
CA GLN A 25 -10.64 -13.80 -6.05
C GLN A 25 -10.80 -12.63 -5.07
N PHE A 26 -10.63 -12.88 -3.78
CA PHE A 26 -10.57 -11.82 -2.79
C PHE A 26 -9.16 -11.21 -2.78
N ILE A 27 -9.05 -9.95 -3.19
CA ILE A 27 -7.83 -9.17 -3.01
C ILE A 27 -7.71 -8.85 -1.52
N ILE A 28 -6.75 -9.49 -0.85
CA ILE A 28 -6.53 -9.39 0.61
C ILE A 28 -6.41 -7.94 1.07
N ASN A 29 -5.85 -7.05 0.23
CA ASN A 29 -5.55 -5.66 0.56
C ASN A 29 -6.57 -4.65 0.01
N HIS A 30 -7.75 -5.09 -0.46
CA HIS A 30 -8.76 -4.20 -1.06
C HIS A 30 -9.19 -3.05 -0.14
N GLY A 31 -9.26 -3.27 1.18
CA GLY A 31 -9.65 -2.26 2.16
C GLY A 31 -8.53 -1.32 2.61
N LEU A 32 -7.31 -1.47 2.09
CA LEU A 32 -6.17 -0.68 2.52
C LEU A 32 -5.99 0.55 1.62
N PRO A 33 -5.49 1.67 2.18
CA PRO A 33 -5.30 2.88 1.40
C PRO A 33 -4.25 2.68 0.31
N GLU A 34 -4.54 3.16 -0.90
CA GLU A 34 -3.61 3.09 -2.03
C GLU A 34 -2.66 4.30 -2.03
N CYS A 35 -1.37 4.07 -2.28
CA CYS A 35 -0.39 5.15 -2.32
C CYS A 35 -0.74 6.23 -3.36
N ARG A 36 -1.31 5.87 -4.52
CA ARG A 36 -1.66 6.84 -5.58
C ARG A 36 -2.70 7.89 -5.15
N ASN A 37 -3.50 7.61 -4.12
CA ASN A 37 -4.52 8.52 -3.60
C ASN A 37 -4.01 9.33 -2.39
N CYS A 38 -2.75 9.17 -2.02
CA CYS A 38 -2.12 9.88 -0.91
C CYS A 38 -1.53 11.22 -1.37
N LYS A 39 -1.70 12.30 -0.59
CA LYS A 39 -1.11 13.61 -0.87
C LYS A 39 0.43 13.61 -0.96
N HIS A 40 1.06 12.61 -0.34
CA HIS A 40 2.51 12.43 -0.35
C HIS A 40 3.04 11.69 -1.58
N PHE A 41 2.17 11.18 -2.44
CA PHE A 41 2.58 10.48 -3.64
C PHE A 41 3.15 11.44 -4.68
N ILE A 42 4.24 11.03 -5.33
CA ILE A 42 4.82 11.70 -6.49
C ILE A 42 4.67 10.72 -7.67
N PRO A 43 3.85 11.03 -8.68
CA PRO A 43 3.77 10.21 -9.88
C PRO A 43 5.09 10.25 -10.64
N HIS A 44 5.49 9.14 -11.25
CA HIS A 44 6.65 9.10 -12.13
C HIS A 44 6.24 9.61 -13.53
N GLU A 45 6.92 10.63 -14.05
CA GLU A 45 6.50 11.35 -15.27
C GLU A 45 6.67 10.55 -16.57
N THR A 46 7.42 9.44 -16.57
CA THR A 46 7.59 8.61 -17.78
C THR A 46 6.42 7.63 -17.95
N SER A 47 5.21 8.14 -18.09
CA SER A 47 4.07 7.38 -18.58
C SER A 47 4.14 7.24 -20.10
N ASN A 48 5.14 6.53 -20.63
CA ASN A 48 4.93 5.91 -21.94
C ASN A 48 3.82 4.88 -21.72
N GLU A 49 2.73 4.93 -22.49
CA GLU A 49 1.52 4.11 -22.34
C GLU A 49 1.79 2.59 -22.18
N TYR A 50 2.97 2.14 -22.58
CA TYR A 50 3.47 0.78 -22.48
C TYR A 50 3.98 0.35 -21.10
N HIS A 51 4.38 1.29 -20.23
CA HIS A 51 4.88 0.98 -18.88
C HIS A 51 3.96 1.59 -17.82
N LYS A 52 2.73 1.06 -17.72
CA LYS A 52 1.73 1.36 -16.66
C LYS A 52 2.14 0.87 -15.26
N TYR A 53 3.43 0.73 -14.98
CA TYR A 53 3.86 0.50 -13.61
C TYR A 53 3.83 1.88 -12.95
N ASN A 54 2.78 2.15 -12.18
CA ASN A 54 2.63 3.35 -11.35
C ASN A 54 3.66 3.34 -10.19
N LEU A 55 4.94 3.27 -10.53
CA LEU A 55 6.07 3.32 -9.60
C LEU A 55 6.30 4.77 -9.22
N GLY A 56 5.33 5.37 -8.55
CA GLY A 56 5.53 6.66 -7.92
C GLY A 56 6.40 6.54 -6.68
N THR A 57 6.91 7.69 -6.23
CA THR A 57 7.71 7.80 -5.02
C THR A 57 6.92 8.48 -3.90
N CYS A 58 7.41 8.42 -2.67
CA CYS A 58 6.78 9.02 -1.50
C CYS A 58 7.57 10.24 -1.01
N LYS A 59 6.93 11.41 -0.92
CA LYS A 59 7.53 12.67 -0.43
C LYS A 59 8.07 12.59 0.99
N LEU A 60 7.54 11.68 1.82
CA LEU A 60 7.92 11.54 3.23
C LEU A 60 9.24 10.80 3.44
N TYR A 61 9.65 9.96 2.49
CA TYR A 61 10.77 9.05 2.68
C TYR A 61 11.77 9.18 1.53
N GLY A 62 13.05 9.11 1.89
CA GLY A 62 14.13 9.23 0.94
C GLY A 62 15.42 9.65 1.61
N PHE A 63 16.37 10.02 0.78
CA PHE A 63 17.71 10.44 1.20
C PHE A 63 18.03 11.80 0.58
N LYS A 64 18.61 12.68 1.39
CA LYS A 64 19.19 13.94 0.92
C LYS A 64 20.72 13.83 0.97
N ASN A 65 21.36 14.05 -0.17
CA ASN A 65 22.80 14.24 -0.21
C ASN A 65 23.12 15.62 0.39
N ILE A 66 23.90 15.64 1.47
CA ILE A 66 24.22 16.88 2.20
C ILE A 66 25.20 17.79 1.45
N VAL A 67 26.01 17.24 0.54
CA VAL A 67 27.02 18.00 -0.23
C VAL A 67 26.38 18.61 -1.46
N SER A 68 25.66 17.81 -2.26
CA SER A 68 25.03 18.28 -3.50
C SER A 68 23.63 18.87 -3.32
N GLY A 69 23.01 18.66 -2.16
CA GLY A 69 21.63 19.04 -1.89
C GLY A 69 20.58 18.16 -2.59
N LYS A 70 20.99 17.20 -3.43
CA LYS A 70 20.07 16.33 -4.19
C LYS A 70 19.22 15.47 -3.25
N ILE A 71 17.91 15.46 -3.49
CA ILE A 71 16.95 14.61 -2.78
C ILE A 71 16.55 13.46 -3.72
N THR A 72 16.59 12.23 -3.19
CA THR A 72 16.07 11.04 -3.84
C THR A 72 14.96 10.47 -2.96
N TYR A 73 13.75 10.39 -3.49
CA TYR A 73 12.61 9.81 -2.76
C TYR A 73 12.58 8.28 -2.88
N GLU A 74 12.06 7.62 -1.86
CA GLU A 74 11.85 6.18 -1.84
C GLU A 74 10.58 5.81 -2.63
N TYR A 75 10.57 4.63 -3.24
CA TYR A 75 9.38 4.15 -3.93
C TYR A 75 8.21 3.94 -2.97
N ALA A 76 7.00 4.29 -3.42
CA ALA A 76 5.83 4.29 -2.56
C ALA A 76 5.39 2.88 -2.11
N ASP A 77 5.70 1.85 -2.89
CA ASP A 77 5.48 0.44 -2.56
C ASP A 77 6.50 -0.07 -1.53
N HIS A 78 7.78 0.32 -1.64
CA HIS A 78 8.81 0.02 -0.64
C HIS A 78 8.44 0.59 0.73
N CYS A 79 7.85 1.79 0.75
CA CYS A 79 7.37 2.42 2.00
C CYS A 79 6.31 1.57 2.74
N ARG A 80 5.64 0.63 2.06
CA ARG A 80 4.65 -0.28 2.66
C ARG A 80 5.27 -1.54 3.28
N GLN A 81 6.55 -1.81 3.04
CA GLN A 81 7.23 -3.01 3.51
C GLN A 81 7.82 -2.87 4.93
N SER A 82 7.86 -1.64 5.47
CA SER A 82 8.48 -1.35 6.76
C SER A 82 7.52 -0.67 7.74
N ASN A 83 7.49 -1.15 8.98
CA ASN A 83 6.78 -0.51 10.10
C ASN A 83 7.40 0.82 10.53
N LYS A 84 8.62 1.15 10.07
CA LYS A 84 9.25 2.45 10.28
C LYS A 84 8.83 3.49 9.23
N GLN A 85 8.03 3.10 8.24
CA GLN A 85 7.54 3.95 7.16
C GLN A 85 6.01 3.92 7.11
N CYS A 86 5.40 3.74 5.94
CA CYS A 86 3.95 3.64 5.82
C CYS A 86 3.41 2.29 6.30
N SER A 87 4.20 1.21 6.28
CA SER A 87 3.74 -0.18 6.52
C SER A 87 2.58 -0.60 5.61
N ILE A 88 2.14 -1.86 5.69
CA ILE A 88 1.01 -2.32 4.88
C ILE A 88 -0.27 -1.50 5.15
N HIS A 89 -0.46 -1.02 6.38
CA HIS A 89 -1.65 -0.29 6.81
C HIS A 89 -1.68 1.19 6.40
N GLY A 90 -0.56 1.76 5.93
CA GLY A 90 -0.54 3.17 5.52
C GLY A 90 -0.56 4.14 6.69
N HIS A 91 0.30 3.91 7.67
CA HIS A 91 0.43 4.68 8.91
C HIS A 91 0.48 6.20 8.69
N ASN A 92 1.12 6.65 7.61
CA ASN A 92 1.24 8.06 7.24
C ASN A 92 0.45 8.39 5.95
N TYR A 93 -0.65 7.67 5.72
CA TYR A 93 -1.56 7.94 4.60
C TYR A 93 -2.39 9.19 4.91
N GLU A 94 -2.40 10.12 3.97
CA GLU A 94 -3.24 11.29 4.02
C GLU A 94 -3.94 11.45 2.67
N PRO A 95 -5.29 11.39 2.62
CA PRO A 95 -6.03 11.46 1.36
C PRO A 95 -5.88 12.82 0.70
N LEU A 96 -6.05 12.85 -0.62
CA LEU A 96 -6.23 14.12 -1.35
C LEU A 96 -7.54 14.77 -0.87
N GLU A 97 -7.48 16.03 -0.45
CA GLU A 97 -8.69 16.81 -0.18
C GLU A 97 -9.42 17.02 -1.51
N LEU A 98 -10.67 16.55 -1.59
CA LEU A 98 -11.55 16.89 -2.69
C LEU A 98 -11.99 18.33 -2.47
N VAL A 99 -11.43 19.25 -3.24
CA VAL A 99 -11.96 20.61 -3.31
C VAL A 99 -13.25 20.51 -4.11
N GLU A 100 -14.39 20.55 -3.42
CA GLU A 100 -15.69 20.77 -4.07
C GLU A 100 -15.60 22.14 -4.75
N THR A 101 -15.71 22.15 -6.08
CA THR A 101 -15.81 23.39 -6.85
C THR A 101 -17.28 23.67 -7.02
N ASP A 102 -17.77 24.70 -6.31
CA ASP A 102 -19.11 25.27 -6.46
C ASP A 102 -19.30 25.96 -7.82
#